data_AF-A0A932T1X2-F1
#
_entry.id   AF-A0A932T1X2-F1
#
_cell.length_a   1.000
_cell.length_b   1.000
_cell.length_c   1.000
_cell.angle_alpha   90.00
_cell.angle_beta   90.00
_cell.angle_gamma   90.00
#
_symmetry.space_group_name_H-M   'P 1'
#
loop_
_entity.id
_entity.type
_entity.pdbx_description
1 polymer ?
#
loop_
_entity_poly.entity_id
_entity_poly.type
_entity_poly.pdbx_seq_one_letter_code
_entity_poly.pdbx_strand_id
1 'polypeptide(L)' 'MRHNVKSIETTWVDLPLRPIPARNMRREIPHWTLFEICKVTLDSGVVGFGETMVYYTWG' A
#
# COMPACT_ATOMS: atom_id res chain seq x y z
N MET A 1 19.31 -22.28 -3.35
CA MET A 1 19.80 -21.28 -2.38
C MET A 1 18.57 -20.72 -1.66
N ARG A 2 18.57 -20.61 -0.33
CA ARG A 2 17.43 -20.09 0.43
C ARG A 2 17.60 -18.58 0.56
N HIS A 3 16.57 -17.80 0.24
CA HIS A 3 16.57 -16.36 0.47
C HIS A 3 15.82 -16.07 1.76
N ASN A 4 16.49 -15.48 2.74
CA ASN A 4 15.85 -15.07 3.98
C ASN A 4 15.48 -13.59 3.93
N VAL A 5 14.38 -13.24 4.59
CA VAL A 5 14.00 -11.85 4.78
C VAL A 5 14.94 -11.22 5.80
N LYS A 6 15.58 -10.11 5.43
CA LYS A 6 16.46 -9.32 6.29
C LYS A 6 15.69 -8.21 6.99
N SER A 7 14.82 -7.50 6.28
CA SER A 7 14.00 -6.44 6.85
C SER A 7 12.69 -6.26 6.10
N ILE A 8 11.71 -5.72 6.82
CA ILE A 8 10.41 -5.31 6.32
C ILE A 8 10.17 -3.88 6.79
N GLU A 9 9.86 -2.98 5.86
CA GLU A 9 9.50 -1.59 6.12
C GLU A 9 8.10 -1.35 5.55
N THR A 10 7.20 -0.74 6.33
CA THR A 10 5.89 -0.32 5.83
C THR A 10 5.81 1.20 5.76
N THR A 11 5.13 1.72 4.75
CA THR A 11 4.95 3.17 4.54
C THR A 11 3.53 3.44 4.07
N TRP A 12 2.84 4.32 4.78
CA TRP A 12 1.51 4.78 4.41
C TRP A 12 1.60 5.85 3.34
N VAL A 13 0.74 5.73 2.33
CA VAL A 13 0.66 6.65 1.19
C VAL A 13 -0.78 7.08 1.00
N ASP A 14 -0.99 8.39 0.87
CA ASP A 14 -2.26 8.97 0.46
C ASP A 14 -2.20 9.32 -1.03
N LEU A 15 -2.90 8.52 -1.85
CA LEU A 15 -2.98 8.69 -3.29
C LEU A 15 -4.33 9.31 -3.67
N PRO A 16 -4.37 10.59 -4.06
CA PRO A 16 -5.63 11.26 -4.33
C PRO A 16 -6.36 10.66 -5.54
N LEU A 17 -7.67 10.50 -5.40
CA LEU A 17 -8.55 10.12 -6.50
C LEU A 17 -8.54 11.19 -7.61
N ARG A 18 -8.73 10.73 -8.84
CA ARG A 18 -8.93 11.65 -9.98
C ARG A 18 -10.14 12.56 -9.73
N PRO A 19 -10.17 13.78 -10.31
CA PRO A 19 -11.19 14.78 -9.96
C PRO A 19 -12.64 14.32 -10.14
N ILE A 20 -12.95 13.61 -11.23
CA ILE A 20 -14.31 13.15 -11.53
C ILE A 20 -14.81 12.13 -10.50
N PRO A 21 -14.12 10.98 -10.26
CA PRO A 21 -14.56 10.02 -9.25
C PRO A 21 -14.53 10.60 -7.82
N ALA A 22 -13.57 11.48 -7.52
CA ALA A 22 -13.43 12.10 -6.20
C ALA A 22 -14.70 12.83 -5.72
N ARG A 23 -15.50 13.41 -6.64
CA ARG A 23 -16.74 14.14 -6.29
C ARG A 23 -17.74 13.29 -5.52
N ASN A 24 -17.84 12.01 -5.87
CA ASN A 24 -18.78 11.07 -5.26
C ASN A 24 -18.09 10.21 -4.20
N MET A 25 -16.89 9.69 -4.51
CA MET A 25 -16.18 8.76 -3.63
C MET A 25 -15.75 9.38 -2.31
N ARG A 26 -15.47 10.69 -2.23
CA ARG A 26 -15.16 11.34 -0.95
C ARG A 26 -16.31 11.32 0.06
N ARG A 27 -17.55 11.11 -0.39
CA ARG A 27 -18.74 11.04 0.47
C ARG A 27 -18.99 9.63 1.00
N GLU A 28 -18.72 8.63 0.17
CA GLU A 28 -19.02 7.22 0.46
C GLU A 28 -17.80 6.47 1.03
N ILE A 29 -16.63 6.68 0.44
CA ILE A 29 -15.40 5.92 0.68
C ILE A 29 -14.17 6.86 0.70
N PRO A 30 -14.14 7.86 1.61
CA PRO A 30 -13.06 8.85 1.67
C PRO A 30 -11.68 8.24 1.94
N HIS A 31 -11.64 7.05 2.54
CA HIS A 31 -10.42 6.33 2.90
C HIS A 31 -9.84 5.47 1.76
N TRP A 32 -10.54 5.34 0.61
CA TRP A 32 -10.03 4.66 -0.61
C TRP A 32 -8.91 5.44 -1.33
N THR A 33 -8.22 6.30 -0.61
CA THR A 33 -6.94 6.93 -1.02
C THR A 33 -5.76 6.40 -0.23
N LEU A 34 -5.99 5.63 0.84
CA LEU A 34 -4.96 5.18 1.76
C LEU A 34 -4.44 3.80 1.36
N PHE A 35 -3.16 3.75 1.04
CA PHE A 35 -2.42 2.54 0.69
C PHE A 35 -1.26 2.36 1.66
N GLU A 36 -0.87 1.10 1.85
CA GLU A 36 0.38 0.75 2.54
C GLU A 36 1.31 0.07 1.54
N ILE A 37 2.53 0.61 1.42
CA ILE A 37 3.61 -0.02 0.69
C ILE A 37 4.43 -0.84 1.67
N CYS A 38 4.65 -2.12 1.36
CA CYS A 38 5.52 -3.02 2.09
C CYS A 38 6.80 -3.26 1.28
N LYS A 39 7.93 -2.78 1.79
CA LYS A 39 9.25 -2.99 1.21
C LYS A 39 9.96 -4.11 1.96
N VAL A 40 10.35 -5.16 1.24
CA VAL A 40 11.07 -6.32 1.78
C VAL A 40 12.48 -6.33 1.22
N THR A 41 13.47 -6.38 2.10
CA THR A 41 14.88 -6.58 1.71
C THR A 41 15.32 -7.98 2.10
N LEU A 42 15.89 -8.73 1.17
CA LEU A 42 16.43 -10.07 1.40
C LEU A 42 17.90 -10.00 1.85
N ASP A 43 18.39 -11.08 2.46
CA ASP A 43 19.80 -11.24 2.81
C ASP A 43 20.74 -11.14 1.59
N SER A 44 20.27 -11.52 0.41
CA SER A 44 20.96 -11.35 -0.87
C SER A 44 21.06 -9.89 -1.36
N GLY A 45 20.40 -8.95 -0.69
CA GLY A 45 20.33 -7.54 -1.09
C GLY A 45 19.25 -7.21 -2.12
N VAL A 46 18.51 -8.21 -2.63
CA VAL A 46 17.34 -7.98 -3.48
C VAL A 46 16.25 -7.27 -2.67
N VAL A 47 15.65 -6.24 -3.28
CA VAL A 47 14.55 -5.48 -2.70
C VAL A 47 13.29 -5.72 -3.51
N GLY A 48 12.21 -6.09 -2.83
CA GLY A 48 10.88 -6.23 -3.40
C GLY A 48 9.91 -5.24 -2.76
N PHE A 49 8.87 -4.87 -3.51
CA PHE A 49 7.78 -4.03 -3.03
C PHE A 49 6.46 -4.74 -3.26
N GLY A 50 5.60 -4.72 -2.24
CA GLY A 50 4.18 -5.04 -2.34
C GLY A 50 3.34 -3.84 -1.92
N GLU A 51 2.07 -3.82 -2.32
CA GLU A 51 1.12 -2.81 -1.88
C GLU A 51 -0.21 -3.44 -1.49
N THR A 52 -0.94 -2.74 -0.64
CA THR A 52 -2.34 -3.04 -0.35
C THR A 52 -3.11 -1.75 -0.02
N MET A 53 -4.42 -1.77 -0.22
CA MET A 53 -5.31 -0.70 0.24
C MET A 53 -5.84 -1.05 1.63
N VAL A 54 -5.56 -0.20 2.63
CA VAL A 54 -5.71 -0.56 4.05
C VAL A 54 -7.17 -0.81 4.47
N TYR A 55 -8.11 -0.22 3.73
CA TYR A 55 -9.55 -0.28 4.00
C TYR A 55 -10.34 -0.80 2.80
N TYR A 56 -9.75 -1.71 2.01
CA TYR A 56 -10.38 -2.21 0.78
C TYR A 56 -11.64 -3.05 1.04
N THR A 57 -11.64 -3.80 2.14
CA THR A 57 -12.74 -4.69 2.52
C THR A 57 -13.34 -4.29 3.86
N TRP A 58 -14.57 -4.73 4.09
CA TRP A 58 -15.28 -4.60 5.36
C TRP A 58 -14.60 -5.49 6.42
N GLY A 59 -14.40 -4.93 7.61
CA GLY A 59 -14.11 -5.67 8.84
C GLY A 59 -15.37 -5.75 9.69
#